data_AF-A0A2R6HG30-F1
#
_entry.id   AF-A0A2R6HG30-F1
#
_cell.length_a   1.000
_cell.length_b   1.000
_cell.length_c   1.000
_cell.angle_alpha   90.00
_cell.angle_beta   90.00
_cell.angle_gamma   90.00
#
_symmetry.space_group_name_H-M   'P 1'
#
loop_
_entity.id
_entity.type
_entity.pdbx_description
1 polymer ?
#
loop_
_entity_poly.entity_id
_entity_poly.type
_entity_poly.pdbx_seq_one_letter_code
_entity_poly.pdbx_strand_id
1 'polypeptide(L)'
;MTRKTRRDMLAALGATATLGLAGCSSDGEDGAADEDSPTPTEGTDGMTETPTERMGETDTPTATETMETANVRVAHFSPNAPNVDVYVDDEAVLEDVPFRAVSDYLAVPVGDRSIRITAAGDPDTVAFEGEVTVEAADYTVAAIGNLGGDENAFEPLVLEDDNSDVADDTARVRLVHAAPDAPAVDVTAGGSAVFDGAAYGEAATIEVPADTYTLQVRPDTDANDGDVVGAFPAEFAGGTVYTVFAAGYLSPEDAPGDAPFDLTATVDSGAGGGGLVDPANVRVGHFSPDAPNVDVYVDGDAVLTDIPFRALSDYLTIPSGTRTVEITAAGDPDTSVFEGDFDLAAADYTVAAIGELEGDAEFRPLVLEDDTSDPGDGQSRVRLVHAAPDAPAVDVTVNATGDALYDGVAFGETATGTVEANDYTLEVRGDTESNDGDVVADYDVSLDGNAVYTAFAVGYLSPDDEAVDEPFDLQVARDAAY
;
A
#
# COMPACT_ATOMS: atom_id res chain seq x y z
N MET A 1 24.09 13.22 52.26
CA MET A 1 25.21 13.01 51.32
C MET A 1 24.59 12.72 49.96
N THR A 2 24.36 13.75 49.15
CA THR A 2 25.12 14.11 47.93
C THR A 2 24.85 13.19 46.72
N ARG A 3 24.01 13.72 45.82
CA ARG A 3 23.76 13.47 44.37
C ARG A 3 24.67 12.49 43.63
N LYS A 4 24.10 11.80 42.63
CA LYS A 4 24.44 12.02 41.19
C LYS A 4 23.44 11.31 40.24
N THR A 5 22.71 12.11 39.48
CA THR A 5 22.11 11.77 38.19
C THR A 5 23.20 11.78 37.11
N ARG A 6 23.02 10.98 36.04
CA ARG A 6 23.78 11.12 34.78
C ARG A 6 22.82 11.08 33.60
N ARG A 7 22.41 12.26 33.16
CA ARG A 7 22.28 12.60 31.73
C ARG A 7 23.68 12.92 31.23
N ASP A 8 24.04 12.44 30.04
CA ASP A 8 24.61 13.25 28.94
C ASP A 8 25.23 12.38 27.82
N MET A 9 25.05 12.89 26.59
CA MET A 9 25.76 12.62 25.33
C MET A 9 25.25 11.40 24.53
N LEU A 10 24.83 11.52 23.26
CA LEU A 10 25.44 12.26 22.16
C LEU A 10 24.43 12.90 21.19
N ALA A 11 24.80 14.07 20.69
CA ALA A 11 24.24 14.74 19.53
C ALA A 11 25.22 14.66 18.35
N ALA A 12 24.65 14.74 17.15
CA ALA A 12 25.24 15.13 15.86
C ALA A 12 26.16 14.13 15.13
N LEU A 13 25.77 13.77 13.90
CA LEU A 13 26.32 14.37 12.67
C LEU A 13 25.53 13.90 11.44
N GLY A 14 24.85 14.82 10.78
CA GLY A 14 24.37 14.68 9.41
C GLY A 14 25.43 15.12 8.41
N ALA A 15 25.35 14.57 7.20
CA ALA A 15 25.98 15.10 5.99
C ALA A 15 25.25 14.58 4.75
N THR A 16 24.17 15.26 4.34
CA THR A 16 23.64 15.19 2.98
C THR A 16 24.35 16.25 2.15
N ALA A 17 25.08 15.82 1.11
CA ALA A 17 25.70 16.69 0.14
C ALA A 17 24.75 16.85 -1.05
N THR A 18 24.06 17.98 -1.13
CA THR A 18 23.33 18.42 -2.32
C THR A 18 24.26 19.28 -3.17
N LEU A 19 24.49 18.85 -4.41
CA LEU A 19 25.22 19.61 -5.43
C LEU A 19 24.22 20.51 -6.17
N GLY A 20 24.24 21.81 -5.86
CA GLY A 20 23.55 22.84 -6.62
C GLY A 20 24.46 23.42 -7.70
N LEU A 21 24.03 23.33 -8.96
CA LEU A 21 24.63 24.04 -10.10
C LEU A 21 23.98 25.42 -10.23
N ALA A 22 24.79 26.47 -10.11
CA ALA A 22 24.42 27.84 -10.42
C ALA A 22 24.65 28.11 -11.92
N GLY A 23 23.60 28.59 -12.61
CA GLY A 23 23.63 29.05 -13.99
C GLY A 23 23.18 30.51 -14.08
N CYS A 24 23.97 31.31 -14.78
CA CYS A 24 23.98 32.78 -14.77
C CYS A 24 22.77 33.46 -15.42
N SER A 25 22.44 34.62 -14.85
CA SER A 25 21.59 35.69 -15.38
C SER A 25 22.21 36.37 -16.60
N SER A 26 21.40 36.64 -17.64
CA SER A 26 21.69 37.66 -18.65
C SER A 26 20.43 38.45 -18.99
N ASP A 27 20.55 39.77 -18.85
CA ASP A 27 19.63 40.84 -19.19
C ASP A 27 18.98 40.77 -20.57
N GLY A 28 17.73 41.24 -20.63
CA GLY A 28 16.97 41.48 -21.87
C GLY A 28 15.89 42.53 -21.61
N GLU A 29 16.29 43.79 -21.73
CA GLU A 29 15.45 44.99 -21.71
C GLU A 29 15.05 45.31 -23.17
N ASP A 30 13.75 45.51 -23.42
CA ASP A 30 13.18 46.62 -24.20
C ASP A 30 11.90 46.25 -24.96
N GLY A 31 10.83 46.94 -24.57
CA GLY A 31 9.65 47.14 -25.40
C GLY A 31 9.02 48.48 -25.03
N ALA A 32 8.94 49.40 -25.99
CA ALA A 32 7.67 49.99 -26.45
C ALA A 32 7.85 51.33 -27.20
N ALA A 33 7.02 51.44 -28.23
CA ALA A 33 6.29 52.63 -28.68
C ALA A 33 7.00 53.67 -29.57
N ASP A 34 6.75 53.49 -30.87
CA ASP A 34 5.82 54.30 -31.69
C ASP A 34 6.17 55.72 -32.18
N GLU A 35 5.72 55.90 -33.43
CA GLU A 35 5.35 57.10 -34.20
C GLU A 35 6.47 57.94 -34.86
N ASP A 36 6.55 57.88 -36.20
CA ASP A 36 6.02 58.96 -37.06
C ASP A 36 6.10 58.61 -38.56
N SER A 37 5.04 58.92 -39.31
CA SER A 37 5.01 59.10 -40.79
C SER A 37 5.22 60.60 -41.11
N PRO A 38 5.46 61.12 -42.35
CA PRO A 38 5.07 60.62 -43.68
C PRO A 38 6.15 60.86 -44.79
N THR A 39 6.08 60.44 -46.06
CA THR A 39 5.24 60.85 -47.20
C THR A 39 5.83 60.18 -48.48
N PRO A 40 5.08 60.09 -49.60
CA PRO A 40 5.42 59.27 -50.77
C PRO A 40 5.90 60.08 -51.99
N THR A 41 6.75 59.51 -52.88
CA THR A 41 6.79 59.92 -54.31
C THR A 41 7.46 58.88 -55.22
N GLU A 42 6.99 58.89 -56.48
CA GLU A 42 7.14 57.96 -57.60
C GLU A 42 8.51 57.92 -58.32
N GLY A 43 8.69 56.93 -59.22
CA GLY A 43 9.67 56.95 -60.33
C GLY A 43 10.22 55.56 -60.68
N THR A 44 9.58 54.74 -61.54
CA THR A 44 9.73 54.61 -63.01
C THR A 44 11.08 54.04 -63.52
N ASP A 45 10.98 52.89 -64.19
CA ASP A 45 11.77 52.27 -65.29
C ASP A 45 13.30 52.29 -65.32
N GLY A 46 13.88 51.12 -65.63
CA GLY A 46 15.26 51.02 -66.13
C GLY A 46 15.78 49.60 -66.37
N MET A 47 15.46 49.04 -67.52
CA MET A 47 16.06 47.83 -68.10
C MET A 47 17.57 48.01 -68.35
N THR A 48 18.45 47.08 -67.95
CA THR A 48 19.65 46.71 -68.75
C THR A 48 20.31 45.41 -68.28
N GLU A 49 20.76 44.62 -69.26
CA GLU A 49 21.31 43.28 -69.13
C GLU A 49 22.86 43.25 -69.00
N THR A 50 23.37 42.30 -68.17
CA THR A 50 24.58 41.43 -68.28
C THR A 50 25.98 42.14 -68.33
N PRO A 51 27.08 41.69 -67.65
CA PRO A 51 27.56 40.29 -67.67
C PRO A 51 28.42 39.71 -66.51
N THR A 52 28.44 38.38 -66.44
CA THR A 52 29.55 37.44 -66.08
C THR A 52 30.28 37.59 -64.73
N GLU A 53 30.20 36.56 -63.86
CA GLU A 53 31.31 35.69 -63.39
C GLU A 53 30.99 35.01 -62.03
N ARG A 54 30.73 33.70 -62.11
CA ARG A 54 31.09 32.61 -61.17
C ARG A 54 31.55 33.01 -59.76
N MET A 55 30.74 32.76 -58.72
CA MET A 55 31.19 32.29 -57.39
C MET A 55 30.02 31.61 -56.64
N GLY A 56 30.31 30.50 -55.96
CA GLY A 56 29.48 29.95 -54.88
C GLY A 56 28.64 28.74 -55.26
N GLU A 57 29.22 27.55 -55.13
CA GLU A 57 28.46 26.38 -54.69
C GLU A 57 27.76 26.78 -53.40
N THR A 58 26.45 26.98 -53.44
CA THR A 58 25.63 27.00 -52.25
C THR A 58 25.62 25.59 -51.71
N ASP A 59 26.39 25.36 -50.66
CA ASP A 59 26.16 24.27 -49.71
C ASP A 59 24.70 24.39 -49.27
N THR A 60 23.84 23.59 -49.90
CA THR A 60 22.52 23.27 -49.34
C THR A 60 22.82 22.71 -47.95
N PRO A 61 22.34 23.31 -46.85
CA PRO A 61 22.46 22.66 -45.56
C PRO A 61 21.71 21.34 -45.69
N THR A 62 22.44 20.23 -45.59
CA THR A 62 21.86 18.91 -45.39
C THR A 62 20.84 19.06 -44.27
N ALA A 63 19.58 18.87 -44.59
CA ALA A 63 18.55 18.78 -43.58
C ALA A 63 19.03 17.71 -42.58
N THR A 64 19.24 18.11 -41.33
CA THR A 64 19.37 17.15 -40.24
C THR A 64 18.06 16.40 -40.24
N GLU A 65 18.05 15.19 -40.79
CA GLU A 65 16.91 14.28 -40.62
C GLU A 65 16.82 14.04 -39.12
N THR A 66 15.81 14.65 -38.50
CA THR A 66 15.42 14.31 -37.14
C THR A 66 15.01 12.85 -37.20
N MET A 67 15.89 11.96 -36.76
CA MET A 67 15.57 10.55 -36.64
C MET A 67 14.37 10.45 -35.69
N GLU A 68 13.27 9.89 -36.18
CA GLU A 68 12.12 9.60 -35.34
C GLU A 68 12.54 8.61 -34.24
N THR A 69 12.03 8.82 -33.03
CA THR A 69 12.32 8.01 -31.85
C THR A 69 11.02 7.52 -31.24
N ALA A 70 11.06 6.32 -30.67
CA ALA A 70 10.12 5.84 -29.68
C ALA A 70 10.58 6.24 -28.28
N ASN A 71 9.65 6.29 -27.32
CA ASN A 71 9.98 6.35 -25.91
C ASN A 71 9.85 4.93 -25.34
N VAL A 72 10.95 4.33 -24.90
CA VAL A 72 10.96 2.96 -24.38
C VAL A 72 11.43 2.98 -22.94
N ARG A 73 10.64 2.44 -22.02
CA ARG A 73 11.10 2.13 -20.66
C ARG A 73 11.24 0.63 -20.49
N VAL A 74 12.14 0.21 -19.62
CA VAL A 74 12.38 -1.19 -19.30
C VAL A 74 11.93 -1.48 -17.88
N ALA A 75 11.30 -2.62 -17.68
CA ALA A 75 10.95 -3.13 -16.37
C ALA A 75 11.53 -4.53 -16.15
N HIS A 76 12.02 -4.81 -14.96
CA HIS A 76 12.56 -6.13 -14.63
C HIS A 76 11.65 -6.88 -13.66
N PHE A 77 10.90 -7.86 -14.16
CA PHE A 77 9.94 -8.67 -13.42
C PHE A 77 10.13 -10.18 -13.61
N SER A 78 11.37 -10.62 -13.86
CA SER A 78 11.74 -12.04 -13.85
C SER A 78 12.23 -12.41 -12.44
N PRO A 79 11.46 -13.18 -11.66
CA PRO A 79 11.67 -13.32 -10.21
C PRO A 79 12.86 -14.18 -9.78
N ASN A 80 13.46 -14.97 -10.69
CA ASN A 80 14.68 -15.74 -10.41
C ASN A 80 15.91 -15.25 -11.18
N ALA A 81 15.79 -14.19 -11.97
CA ALA A 81 16.94 -13.60 -12.63
C ALA A 81 17.74 -12.72 -11.64
N PRO A 82 19.08 -12.69 -11.77
CA PRO A 82 19.87 -11.66 -11.09
C PRO A 82 19.55 -10.29 -11.69
N ASN A 83 20.12 -9.23 -11.11
CA ASN A 83 20.13 -7.92 -11.76
C ASN A 83 20.62 -8.04 -13.20
N VAL A 84 20.05 -7.21 -14.10
CA VAL A 84 20.32 -7.29 -15.54
C VAL A 84 20.93 -6.02 -16.10
N ASP A 85 21.76 -6.19 -17.11
CA ASP A 85 22.19 -5.12 -18.02
C ASP A 85 21.40 -5.23 -19.33
N VAL A 86 20.99 -4.09 -19.88
CA VAL A 86 20.19 -4.00 -21.12
C VAL A 86 20.97 -3.25 -22.17
N TYR A 87 21.07 -3.86 -23.34
CA TYR A 87 21.79 -3.34 -24.49
C TYR A 87 20.84 -3.14 -25.67
N VAL A 88 21.01 -2.02 -26.36
CA VAL A 88 20.36 -1.71 -27.64
C VAL A 88 21.46 -1.47 -28.65
N ASP A 89 21.47 -2.23 -29.76
CA ASP A 89 22.51 -2.11 -30.80
C ASP A 89 23.94 -2.19 -30.25
N ASP A 90 24.15 -3.17 -29.35
CA ASP A 90 25.39 -3.44 -28.60
C ASP A 90 25.84 -2.35 -27.62
N GLU A 91 25.08 -1.26 -27.46
CA GLU A 91 25.33 -0.21 -26.48
C GLU A 91 24.52 -0.46 -25.21
N ALA A 92 25.19 -0.48 -24.05
CA ALA A 92 24.52 -0.60 -22.76
C ALA A 92 23.69 0.67 -22.49
N VAL A 93 22.38 0.52 -22.34
CA VAL A 93 21.44 1.61 -22.05
C VAL A 93 20.99 1.63 -20.60
N LEU A 94 21.00 0.47 -19.94
CA LEU A 94 20.74 0.31 -18.51
C LEU A 94 21.70 -0.72 -17.94
N GLU A 95 22.21 -0.47 -16.74
CA GLU A 95 23.14 -1.36 -16.04
C GLU A 95 22.61 -1.64 -14.63
N ASP A 96 22.86 -2.85 -14.13
CA ASP A 96 22.54 -3.30 -12.77
C ASP A 96 21.07 -3.07 -12.37
N VAL A 97 20.13 -3.33 -13.29
CA VAL A 97 18.69 -3.17 -13.06
C VAL A 97 18.21 -4.29 -12.14
N PRO A 98 17.73 -4.00 -10.91
CA PRO A 98 17.27 -5.04 -9.98
C PRO A 98 15.84 -5.49 -10.28
N PHE A 99 15.45 -6.64 -9.73
CA PHE A 99 14.06 -7.10 -9.76
C PHE A 99 13.10 -6.03 -9.19
N ARG A 100 11.96 -5.85 -9.86
CA ARG A 100 10.92 -4.81 -9.67
C ARG A 100 11.32 -3.38 -10.03
N ALA A 101 12.49 -3.15 -10.59
CA ALA A 101 12.82 -1.83 -11.11
C ALA A 101 12.10 -1.55 -12.43
N VAL A 102 11.64 -0.31 -12.59
CA VAL A 102 11.15 0.27 -13.84
C VAL A 102 11.99 1.51 -14.13
N SER A 103 12.53 1.62 -15.34
CA SER A 103 13.34 2.77 -15.76
C SER A 103 12.46 3.96 -16.14
N ASP A 104 13.08 5.14 -16.24
CA ASP A 104 12.51 6.24 -17.03
C ASP A 104 12.42 5.85 -18.52
N TYR A 105 11.63 6.61 -19.28
CA TYR A 105 11.57 6.47 -20.74
C TYR A 105 12.90 6.90 -21.41
N LEU A 106 13.40 6.04 -22.28
CA LEU A 106 14.58 6.24 -23.11
C LEU A 106 14.15 6.54 -24.55
N ALA A 107 14.76 7.55 -25.16
CA ALA A 107 14.54 7.82 -26.59
C ALA A 107 15.32 6.79 -27.43
N VAL A 108 14.60 5.86 -28.06
CA VAL A 108 15.17 4.82 -28.92
C VAL A 108 14.82 5.13 -30.37
N PRO A 109 15.80 5.22 -31.29
CA PRO A 109 15.47 5.50 -32.69
C PRO A 109 14.61 4.40 -33.31
N VAL A 110 13.63 4.76 -34.14
CA VAL A 110 12.70 3.78 -34.75
C VAL A 110 13.41 2.82 -35.72
N GLY A 111 12.76 1.70 -36.04
CA GLY A 111 13.26 0.63 -36.91
C GLY A 111 13.64 -0.64 -36.16
N ASP A 112 14.25 -1.58 -36.88
CA ASP A 112 14.74 -2.83 -36.29
C ASP A 112 15.94 -2.55 -35.37
N ARG A 113 15.84 -3.01 -34.12
CA ARG A 113 16.85 -2.86 -33.06
C ARG A 113 17.25 -4.22 -32.53
N SER A 114 18.55 -4.41 -32.31
CA SER A 114 19.04 -5.58 -31.59
C SER A 114 18.97 -5.31 -30.10
N ILE A 115 18.24 -6.16 -29.37
CA ILE A 115 18.08 -6.08 -27.92
C ILE A 115 18.81 -7.28 -27.32
N ARG A 116 19.66 -7.00 -26.34
CA ARG A 116 20.34 -8.04 -25.56
C ARG A 116 20.21 -7.72 -24.07
N ILE A 117 19.84 -8.73 -23.29
CA ILE A 117 19.71 -8.65 -21.84
C ILE A 117 20.69 -9.67 -21.24
N THR A 118 21.56 -9.23 -20.35
CA THR A 118 22.58 -10.09 -19.70
C THR A 118 22.49 -9.97 -18.19
N ALA A 119 23.11 -10.91 -17.47
CA ALA A 119 23.37 -10.71 -16.05
C ALA A 119 24.27 -9.48 -15.85
N ALA A 120 24.00 -8.71 -14.79
CA ALA A 120 24.70 -7.47 -14.50
C ALA A 120 26.20 -7.72 -14.31
N GLY A 121 27.03 -6.99 -15.05
CA GLY A 121 28.49 -7.10 -15.01
C GLY A 121 29.06 -8.38 -15.62
N ASP A 122 28.24 -9.23 -16.24
CA ASP A 122 28.65 -10.45 -16.94
C ASP A 122 28.00 -10.54 -18.34
N PRO A 123 28.60 -9.90 -19.36
CA PRO A 123 28.03 -9.85 -20.70
C PRO A 123 28.02 -11.20 -21.42
N ASP A 124 28.75 -12.21 -20.92
CA ASP A 124 28.76 -13.57 -21.48
C ASP A 124 27.54 -14.38 -21.00
N THR A 125 26.88 -13.96 -19.92
CA THR A 125 25.66 -14.58 -19.38
C THR A 125 24.42 -13.92 -19.98
N VAL A 126 24.07 -14.32 -21.20
CA VAL A 126 22.92 -13.79 -21.96
C VAL A 126 21.62 -14.45 -21.51
N ALA A 127 20.67 -13.63 -21.03
CA ALA A 127 19.31 -14.03 -20.71
C ALA A 127 18.40 -13.98 -21.96
N PHE A 128 18.58 -12.96 -22.79
CA PHE A 128 17.84 -12.78 -24.04
C PHE A 128 18.70 -12.06 -25.09
N GLU A 129 18.54 -12.43 -26.35
CA GLU A 129 19.11 -11.72 -27.50
C GLU A 129 18.17 -11.88 -28.70
N GLY A 130 17.77 -10.78 -29.32
CA GLY A 130 16.83 -10.81 -30.45
C GLY A 130 16.69 -9.45 -31.15
N GLU A 131 16.01 -9.44 -32.29
CA GLU A 131 15.63 -8.21 -32.98
C GLU A 131 14.19 -7.81 -32.66
N VAL A 132 13.97 -6.53 -32.39
CA VAL A 132 12.68 -5.93 -32.09
C VAL A 132 12.47 -4.74 -33.02
N THR A 133 11.35 -4.72 -33.75
CA THR A 133 10.96 -3.56 -34.57
C THR A 133 10.31 -2.51 -33.68
N VAL A 134 10.90 -1.32 -33.61
CA VAL A 134 10.44 -0.21 -32.79
C VAL A 134 9.75 0.83 -33.69
N GLU A 135 8.48 1.12 -33.43
CA GLU A 135 7.73 2.19 -34.12
C GLU A 135 7.68 3.46 -33.27
N ALA A 136 7.26 4.60 -33.84
CA ALA A 136 7.15 5.85 -33.10
C ALA A 136 5.94 5.81 -32.15
N ALA A 137 6.14 5.30 -30.94
CA ALA A 137 5.17 5.23 -29.85
C ALA A 137 5.89 5.18 -28.48
N ASP A 138 5.10 5.07 -27.42
CA ASP A 138 5.59 4.83 -26.07
C ASP A 138 5.47 3.33 -25.75
N TYR A 139 6.52 2.73 -25.19
CA TYR A 139 6.56 1.30 -24.87
C TYR A 139 7.12 1.03 -23.48
N THR A 140 6.53 0.04 -22.82
CA THR A 140 7.13 -0.69 -21.70
C THR A 140 7.63 -2.04 -22.19
N VAL A 141 8.92 -2.32 -22.03
CA VAL A 141 9.49 -3.66 -22.24
C VAL A 141 9.78 -4.29 -20.88
N ALA A 142 8.93 -5.23 -20.46
CA ALA A 142 9.06 -5.93 -19.18
C ALA A 142 9.76 -7.28 -19.38
N ALA A 143 10.93 -7.49 -18.77
CA ALA A 143 11.54 -8.81 -18.67
C ALA A 143 10.76 -9.67 -17.67
N ILE A 144 10.04 -10.69 -18.14
CA ILE A 144 9.22 -11.58 -17.32
C ILE A 144 9.69 -13.04 -17.44
N GLY A 145 9.12 -13.93 -16.63
CA GLY A 145 9.37 -15.38 -16.72
C GLY A 145 10.60 -15.84 -15.95
N ASN A 146 10.96 -17.11 -16.13
CA ASN A 146 12.01 -17.79 -15.38
C ASN A 146 13.25 -18.04 -16.23
N LEU A 147 14.43 -17.73 -15.70
CA LEU A 147 15.69 -18.25 -16.26
C LEU A 147 15.79 -19.76 -16.06
N GLY A 148 16.13 -20.47 -17.13
CA GLY A 148 16.38 -21.92 -17.09
C GLY A 148 15.13 -22.81 -16.92
N GLY A 149 13.93 -22.23 -16.96
CA GLY A 149 12.65 -22.97 -16.94
C GLY A 149 12.18 -23.37 -18.34
N ASP A 150 11.45 -24.48 -18.43
CA ASP A 150 10.76 -24.89 -19.67
C ASP A 150 9.38 -24.21 -19.82
N GLU A 151 8.73 -23.89 -18.70
CA GLU A 151 7.44 -23.19 -18.64
C GLU A 151 7.65 -21.73 -18.22
N ASN A 152 6.93 -20.81 -18.86
CA ASN A 152 7.03 -19.36 -18.64
C ASN A 152 8.51 -18.92 -18.63
N ALA A 153 9.26 -19.35 -19.64
CA ALA A 153 10.68 -19.05 -19.79
C ALA A 153 10.91 -17.54 -19.91
N PHE A 154 12.11 -17.10 -19.54
CA PHE A 154 12.49 -15.69 -19.60
C PHE A 154 12.24 -15.09 -21.00
N GLU A 155 11.46 -14.02 -21.06
CA GLU A 155 11.17 -13.28 -22.29
C GLU A 155 10.86 -11.80 -22.03
N PRO A 156 11.14 -10.91 -22.99
CA PRO A 156 10.66 -9.53 -22.95
C PRO A 156 9.20 -9.45 -23.41
N LEU A 157 8.31 -9.05 -22.50
CA LEU A 157 6.94 -8.65 -22.80
C LEU A 157 6.94 -7.18 -23.26
N VAL A 158 6.56 -6.94 -24.51
CA VAL A 158 6.48 -5.60 -25.10
C VAL A 158 5.04 -5.10 -25.02
N LEU A 159 4.84 -3.98 -24.34
CA LEU A 159 3.54 -3.33 -24.14
C LEU A 159 3.59 -1.92 -24.73
N GLU A 160 2.62 -1.57 -25.56
CA GLU A 160 2.41 -0.18 -26.01
C GLU A 160 1.71 0.60 -24.89
N ASP A 161 2.23 1.78 -24.57
CA ASP A 161 1.76 2.62 -23.47
C ASP A 161 0.80 3.68 -24.00
N ASP A 162 -0.41 3.74 -23.43
CA ASP A 162 -1.34 4.82 -23.71
C ASP A 162 -1.19 5.95 -22.69
N ASN A 163 -0.23 6.83 -22.97
CA ASN A 163 0.08 8.03 -22.19
C ASN A 163 -0.76 9.26 -22.60
N SER A 164 -1.90 9.06 -23.25
CA SER A 164 -2.82 10.17 -23.53
C SER A 164 -3.42 10.73 -22.25
N ASP A 165 -3.69 12.05 -22.25
CA ASP A 165 -4.25 12.75 -21.09
C ASP A 165 -5.55 12.08 -20.57
N VAL A 166 -5.67 12.01 -19.25
CA VAL A 166 -6.84 11.51 -18.52
C VAL A 166 -7.54 12.68 -17.82
N ALA A 167 -8.84 12.55 -17.56
CA ALA A 167 -9.60 13.61 -16.88
C ALA A 167 -9.12 13.82 -15.43
N ASP A 168 -9.24 15.04 -14.91
CA ASP A 168 -8.75 15.42 -13.58
C ASP A 168 -9.44 14.66 -12.42
N ASP A 169 -10.57 13.99 -12.66
CA ASP A 169 -11.35 13.22 -11.69
C ASP A 169 -11.25 11.69 -11.91
N THR A 170 -10.44 11.23 -12.87
CA THR A 170 -10.21 9.80 -13.13
C THR A 170 -8.73 9.49 -13.31
N ALA A 171 -8.34 8.26 -13.01
CA ALA A 171 -7.01 7.72 -13.27
C ALA A 171 -7.11 6.57 -14.27
N ARG A 172 -6.12 6.44 -15.16
CA ARG A 172 -5.99 5.26 -16.02
C ARG A 172 -5.01 4.29 -15.38
N VAL A 173 -5.42 3.04 -15.21
CA VAL A 173 -4.60 2.00 -14.58
C VAL A 173 -4.48 0.82 -15.54
N ARG A 174 -3.25 0.50 -15.93
CA ARG A 174 -2.91 -0.75 -16.63
C ARG A 174 -2.37 -1.76 -15.66
N LEU A 175 -3.00 -2.92 -15.51
CA LEU A 175 -2.46 -4.04 -14.75
C LEU A 175 -1.74 -4.99 -15.71
N VAL A 176 -0.58 -5.50 -15.29
CA VAL A 176 0.24 -6.46 -16.04
C VAL A 176 0.49 -7.69 -15.17
N HIS A 177 0.09 -8.86 -15.64
CA HIS A 177 0.34 -10.11 -14.94
C HIS A 177 1.71 -10.68 -15.32
N ALA A 178 2.70 -10.54 -14.43
CA ALA A 178 4.08 -10.99 -14.62
C ALA A 178 4.52 -12.13 -13.66
N ALA A 179 3.63 -12.65 -12.82
CA ALA A 179 3.92 -13.75 -11.90
C ALA A 179 3.91 -15.12 -12.62
N PRO A 180 5.04 -15.82 -12.78
CA PRO A 180 5.12 -16.98 -13.68
C PRO A 180 4.53 -18.27 -13.11
N ASP A 181 4.22 -18.35 -11.82
CA ASP A 181 3.57 -19.51 -11.19
C ASP A 181 2.09 -19.27 -10.87
N ALA A 182 1.59 -18.05 -11.08
CA ALA A 182 0.21 -17.71 -10.81
C ALA A 182 -0.71 -18.14 -11.97
N PRO A 183 -1.88 -18.71 -11.67
CA PRO A 183 -2.95 -18.88 -12.66
C PRO A 183 -3.50 -17.52 -13.09
N ALA A 184 -4.46 -17.50 -14.02
CA ALA A 184 -5.19 -16.26 -14.30
C ALA A 184 -5.78 -15.68 -13.01
N VAL A 185 -5.71 -14.36 -12.88
CA VAL A 185 -6.13 -13.64 -11.66
C VAL A 185 -7.24 -12.64 -11.97
N ASP A 186 -8.14 -12.54 -11.00
CA ASP A 186 -9.10 -11.44 -10.89
C ASP A 186 -8.50 -10.38 -9.96
N VAL A 187 -8.75 -9.10 -10.28
CA VAL A 187 -8.47 -8.00 -9.36
C VAL A 187 -9.75 -7.23 -9.10
N THR A 188 -10.09 -7.15 -7.82
CA THR A 188 -11.32 -6.52 -7.35
C THR A 188 -11.02 -5.30 -6.49
N ALA A 189 -11.91 -4.32 -6.50
CA ALA A 189 -11.91 -3.17 -5.59
C ALA A 189 -13.35 -2.91 -5.14
N GLY A 190 -13.59 -2.72 -3.84
CA GLY A 190 -14.95 -2.55 -3.29
C GLY A 190 -15.89 -3.72 -3.60
N GLY A 191 -15.36 -4.95 -3.71
CA GLY A 191 -16.13 -6.15 -4.06
C GLY A 191 -16.56 -6.25 -5.54
N SER A 192 -16.16 -5.32 -6.39
CA SER A 192 -16.41 -5.36 -7.84
C SER A 192 -15.14 -5.73 -8.60
N ALA A 193 -15.26 -6.54 -9.65
CA ALA A 193 -14.16 -6.85 -10.55
C ALA A 193 -13.74 -5.60 -11.32
N VAL A 194 -12.49 -5.22 -11.13
CA VAL A 194 -11.78 -4.19 -11.90
C VAL A 194 -11.05 -4.85 -13.07
N PHE A 195 -10.62 -6.10 -12.87
CA PHE A 195 -10.04 -7.01 -13.87
C PHE A 195 -10.60 -8.42 -13.67
N ASP A 196 -10.91 -9.10 -14.77
CA ASP A 196 -11.56 -10.42 -14.85
C ASP A 196 -10.68 -11.35 -15.71
N GLY A 197 -10.07 -12.35 -15.08
CA GLY A 197 -9.33 -13.43 -15.74
C GLY A 197 -8.04 -13.05 -16.46
N ALA A 198 -7.23 -12.13 -15.92
CA ALA A 198 -5.96 -11.75 -16.55
C ALA A 198 -4.96 -12.91 -16.51
N ALA A 199 -4.54 -13.45 -17.66
CA ALA A 199 -3.57 -14.54 -17.71
C ALA A 199 -2.12 -14.05 -17.64
N TYR A 200 -1.18 -14.94 -17.31
CA TYR A 200 0.26 -14.64 -17.34
C TYR A 200 0.70 -14.07 -18.70
N GLY A 201 1.41 -12.93 -18.66
CA GLY A 201 1.85 -12.17 -19.83
C GLY A 201 0.79 -11.23 -20.42
N GLU A 202 -0.43 -11.25 -19.91
CA GLU A 202 -1.49 -10.34 -20.34
C GLU A 202 -1.46 -9.02 -19.55
N ALA A 203 -1.98 -7.99 -20.19
CA ALA A 203 -2.21 -6.70 -19.60
C ALA A 203 -3.61 -6.21 -19.96
N ALA A 204 -4.22 -5.47 -19.04
CA ALA A 204 -5.51 -4.85 -19.25
C ALA A 204 -5.50 -3.44 -18.68
N THR A 205 -6.32 -2.56 -19.25
CA THR A 205 -6.38 -1.14 -18.87
C THR A 205 -7.81 -0.75 -18.52
N ILE A 206 -7.96 0.03 -17.46
CA ILE A 206 -9.24 0.59 -17.01
C ILE A 206 -9.05 2.07 -16.61
N GLU A 207 -10.14 2.84 -16.63
CA GLU A 207 -10.19 4.15 -15.99
C GLU A 207 -11.08 4.05 -14.74
N VAL A 208 -10.56 4.49 -13.60
CA VAL A 208 -11.23 4.50 -12.29
C VAL A 208 -11.38 5.94 -11.80
N PRO A 209 -12.37 6.25 -10.95
CA PRO A 209 -12.39 7.52 -10.23
C PRO A 209 -11.07 7.76 -9.47
N ALA A 210 -10.73 9.02 -9.26
CA ALA A 210 -9.63 9.37 -8.37
C ALA A 210 -10.03 9.08 -6.92
N ASP A 211 -9.44 8.05 -6.32
CA ASP A 211 -9.73 7.62 -4.95
C ASP A 211 -8.66 6.69 -4.38
N THR A 212 -8.85 6.29 -3.12
CA THR A 212 -8.14 5.17 -2.52
C THR A 212 -8.92 3.88 -2.69
N TYR A 213 -8.21 2.79 -2.98
CA TYR A 213 -8.74 1.47 -3.18
C TYR A 213 -7.92 0.45 -2.40
N THR A 214 -8.54 -0.68 -2.04
CA THR A 214 -7.81 -1.91 -1.70
C THR A 214 -7.95 -2.86 -2.88
N LEU A 215 -6.86 -3.05 -3.63
CA LEU A 215 -6.80 -4.00 -4.74
C LEU A 215 -6.68 -5.42 -4.17
N GLN A 216 -7.72 -6.22 -4.33
CA GLN A 216 -7.71 -7.61 -3.90
C GLN A 216 -7.45 -8.51 -5.10
N VAL A 217 -6.35 -9.26 -5.03
CA VAL A 217 -5.96 -10.27 -6.02
C VAL A 217 -6.58 -11.60 -5.62
N ARG A 218 -7.21 -12.27 -6.58
CA ARG A 218 -7.93 -13.54 -6.40
C ARG A 218 -7.64 -14.48 -7.58
N PRO A 219 -7.72 -15.81 -7.40
CA PRO A 219 -7.76 -16.74 -8.53
C PRO A 219 -8.99 -16.45 -9.41
N ASP A 220 -8.82 -16.56 -10.73
CA ASP A 220 -9.90 -16.38 -11.71
C ASP A 220 -11.09 -17.30 -11.45
N THR A 221 -12.28 -16.72 -11.36
CA THR A 221 -13.56 -17.41 -11.22
C THR A 221 -14.64 -16.71 -12.04
N ASP A 222 -15.62 -17.46 -12.57
CA ASP A 222 -16.75 -16.89 -13.35
C ASP A 222 -17.52 -15.77 -12.61
N ALA A 223 -17.44 -15.71 -11.28
CA ALA A 223 -18.11 -14.74 -10.42
C ALA A 223 -17.16 -13.74 -9.75
N ASN A 224 -15.84 -13.82 -10.01
CA ASN A 224 -14.81 -13.00 -9.37
C ASN A 224 -14.84 -13.07 -7.83
N ASP A 225 -15.25 -14.23 -7.28
CA ASP A 225 -15.50 -14.47 -5.86
C ASP A 225 -14.54 -15.50 -5.24
N GLY A 226 -13.47 -15.86 -5.94
CA GLY A 226 -12.38 -16.67 -5.41
C GLY A 226 -11.74 -16.06 -4.15
N ASP A 227 -11.11 -16.89 -3.32
CA ASP A 227 -10.48 -16.43 -2.07
C ASP A 227 -9.42 -15.34 -2.34
N VAL A 228 -9.38 -14.31 -1.48
CA VAL A 228 -8.36 -13.26 -1.57
C VAL A 228 -6.99 -13.85 -1.25
N VAL A 229 -6.05 -13.76 -2.18
CA VAL A 229 -4.66 -14.21 -2.00
C VAL A 229 -3.70 -13.06 -1.67
N GLY A 230 -4.12 -11.82 -1.94
CA GLY A 230 -3.38 -10.62 -1.53
C GLY A 230 -4.26 -9.37 -1.59
N ALA A 231 -4.03 -8.44 -0.66
CA ALA A 231 -4.72 -7.16 -0.59
C ALA A 231 -3.69 -6.04 -0.60
N PHE A 232 -3.80 -5.14 -1.57
CA PHE A 232 -2.82 -4.09 -1.84
C PHE A 232 -3.51 -2.74 -1.88
N PRO A 233 -3.38 -1.95 -0.80
CA PRO A 233 -3.85 -0.59 -0.80
C PRO A 233 -3.18 0.24 -1.91
N ALA A 234 -3.98 1.04 -2.61
CA ALA A 234 -3.53 1.93 -3.66
C ALA A 234 -4.32 3.23 -3.65
N GLU A 235 -3.65 4.35 -3.92
CA GLU A 235 -4.27 5.64 -4.19
C GLU A 235 -4.05 5.98 -5.66
N PHE A 236 -5.13 6.22 -6.41
CA PHE A 236 -5.02 6.63 -7.80
C PHE A 236 -5.45 8.09 -7.94
N ALA A 237 -4.49 8.95 -8.26
CA ALA A 237 -4.75 10.37 -8.43
C ALA A 237 -5.35 10.67 -9.81
N GLY A 238 -6.30 11.60 -9.84
CA GLY A 238 -6.93 12.04 -11.09
C GLY A 238 -5.94 12.67 -12.08
N GLY A 239 -6.20 12.52 -13.37
CA GLY A 239 -5.34 13.01 -14.44
C GLY A 239 -4.00 12.27 -14.56
N THR A 240 -3.89 11.05 -14.01
CA THR A 240 -2.65 10.27 -13.98
C THR A 240 -2.83 8.89 -14.63
N VAL A 241 -1.81 8.44 -15.37
CA VAL A 241 -1.72 7.11 -15.97
C VAL A 241 -0.75 6.27 -15.16
N TYR A 242 -1.16 5.07 -14.78
CA TYR A 242 -0.38 4.12 -13.98
C TYR A 242 -0.22 2.79 -14.71
N THR A 243 0.92 2.14 -14.51
CA THR A 243 1.05 0.69 -14.73
C THR A 243 1.33 -0.01 -13.40
N VAL A 244 0.56 -1.05 -13.10
CA VAL A 244 0.73 -1.94 -11.94
C VAL A 244 1.17 -3.31 -12.43
N PHE A 245 2.29 -3.80 -11.93
CA PHE A 245 2.81 -5.14 -12.26
C PHE A 245 2.55 -6.08 -11.09
N ALA A 246 1.94 -7.24 -11.37
CA ALA A 246 1.81 -8.34 -10.43
C ALA A 246 2.93 -9.36 -10.70
N ALA A 247 3.92 -9.45 -9.81
CA ALA A 247 5.14 -10.21 -10.06
C ALA A 247 5.70 -10.89 -8.81
N GLY A 248 6.54 -11.90 -9.02
CA GLY A 248 7.00 -12.81 -7.96
C GLY A 248 6.29 -14.15 -8.02
N TYR A 249 6.48 -14.96 -6.98
CA TYR A 249 5.91 -16.30 -6.86
C TYR A 249 4.78 -16.33 -5.82
N LEU A 250 3.63 -16.89 -6.18
CA LEU A 250 2.57 -17.19 -5.21
C LEU A 250 2.99 -18.29 -4.24
N SER A 251 3.82 -19.24 -4.70
CA SER A 251 4.37 -20.32 -3.88
C SER A 251 5.91 -20.34 -3.94
N PRO A 252 6.61 -19.38 -3.28
CA PRO A 252 8.07 -19.26 -3.36
C PRO A 252 8.82 -20.54 -2.92
N GLU A 253 8.25 -21.30 -1.99
CA GLU A 253 8.83 -22.55 -1.48
C GLU A 253 8.93 -23.68 -2.51
N ASP A 254 8.10 -23.64 -3.56
CA ASP A 254 8.08 -24.59 -4.67
C ASP A 254 8.68 -24.02 -5.96
N ALA A 255 9.14 -22.76 -5.94
CA ALA A 255 9.60 -21.99 -7.09
C ALA A 255 11.13 -22.04 -7.29
N PRO A 256 11.65 -21.69 -8.48
CA PRO A 256 13.09 -21.64 -8.73
C PRO A 256 13.79 -20.40 -8.13
N GLY A 257 13.06 -19.52 -7.43
CA GLY A 257 13.59 -18.39 -6.68
C GLY A 257 12.67 -18.02 -5.51
N ASP A 258 13.13 -17.15 -4.62
CA ASP A 258 12.46 -16.86 -3.34
C ASP A 258 11.66 -15.55 -3.34
N ALA A 259 11.50 -14.88 -4.50
CA ALA A 259 10.81 -13.60 -4.58
C ALA A 259 9.29 -13.80 -4.42
N PRO A 260 8.67 -13.34 -3.31
CA PRO A 260 7.23 -13.52 -3.10
C PRO A 260 6.42 -12.70 -4.09
N PHE A 261 5.19 -13.12 -4.36
CA PHE A 261 4.23 -12.34 -5.12
C PHE A 261 3.97 -10.99 -4.45
N ASP A 262 3.92 -9.93 -5.24
CA ASP A 262 3.62 -8.57 -4.80
C ASP A 262 3.21 -7.70 -6.00
N LEU A 263 2.68 -6.52 -5.73
CA LEU A 263 2.40 -5.52 -6.73
C LEU A 263 3.52 -4.47 -6.80
N THR A 264 3.74 -3.90 -7.98
CA THR A 264 4.59 -2.72 -8.16
C THR A 264 3.89 -1.74 -9.08
N ALA A 265 3.53 -0.57 -8.56
CA ALA A 265 2.92 0.50 -9.34
C ALA A 265 3.96 1.53 -9.79
N THR A 266 3.80 2.04 -11.01
CA THR A 266 4.57 3.15 -11.55
C THR A 266 3.63 4.18 -12.17
N VAL A 267 4.04 5.45 -12.16
CA VAL A 267 3.36 6.54 -12.87
C VAL A 267 3.98 6.63 -14.26
N ASP A 268 3.13 6.52 -15.27
CA ASP A 268 3.54 6.52 -16.67
C ASP A 268 3.54 7.95 -17.23
N SER A 269 2.49 8.71 -16.91
CA SER A 269 2.29 10.10 -17.35
C SER A 269 1.20 10.80 -16.53
N GLY A 270 1.03 12.11 -16.76
CA GLY A 270 -0.04 12.92 -16.16
C GLY A 270 0.40 13.74 -14.94
N ALA A 271 -0.56 14.05 -14.06
CA ALA A 271 -0.34 14.91 -12.89
C ALA A 271 0.65 14.30 -11.87
N GLY A 272 0.68 12.96 -11.77
CA GLY A 272 1.51 12.20 -10.85
C GLY A 272 0.95 12.15 -9.42
N GLY A 273 1.68 11.46 -8.53
CA GLY A 273 1.22 11.16 -7.17
C GLY A 273 0.54 9.79 -7.07
N GLY A 274 0.05 9.43 -5.88
CA GLY A 274 -0.57 8.13 -5.61
C GLY A 274 0.38 6.94 -5.79
N GLY A 275 -0.16 5.80 -6.20
CA GLY A 275 0.51 4.51 -6.32
C GLY A 275 0.05 3.53 -5.23
N LEU A 276 0.85 2.49 -4.98
CA LEU A 276 0.62 1.61 -3.83
C LEU A 276 0.89 2.40 -2.54
N VAL A 277 0.05 2.19 -1.54
CA VAL A 277 0.19 2.81 -0.21
C VAL A 277 0.43 1.74 0.84
N ASP A 278 1.16 2.11 1.89
CA ASP A 278 1.44 1.17 2.98
C ASP A 278 0.13 0.75 3.68
N PRO A 279 -0.02 -0.53 4.03
CA PRO A 279 -1.23 -1.02 4.67
C PRO A 279 -1.29 -0.67 6.16
N ALA A 280 -2.49 -0.39 6.64
CA ALA A 280 -2.87 -0.53 8.04
C ALA A 280 -3.68 -1.82 8.18
N ASN A 281 -3.27 -2.73 9.07
CA ASN A 281 -4.03 -3.95 9.33
C ASN A 281 -4.97 -3.71 10.51
N VAL A 282 -6.27 -3.78 10.29
CA VAL A 282 -7.28 -3.45 11.30
C VAL A 282 -8.14 -4.66 11.62
N ARG A 283 -8.15 -5.06 12.88
CA ARG A 283 -9.06 -6.05 13.43
C ARG A 283 -10.18 -5.34 14.19
N VAL A 284 -11.43 -5.73 13.99
CA VAL A 284 -12.59 -5.08 14.62
C VAL A 284 -13.24 -6.03 15.62
N GLY A 285 -13.50 -5.52 16.82
CA GLY A 285 -14.26 -6.21 17.86
C GLY A 285 -15.56 -5.50 18.16
N HIS A 286 -16.69 -6.22 18.16
CA HIS A 286 -17.97 -5.67 18.58
C HIS A 286 -18.25 -6.01 20.05
N PHE A 287 -18.03 -5.04 20.94
CA PHE A 287 -18.12 -5.20 22.39
C PHE A 287 -19.08 -4.21 23.07
N SER A 288 -20.03 -3.67 22.31
CA SER A 288 -21.15 -2.90 22.85
C SER A 288 -22.30 -3.86 23.10
N PRO A 289 -22.70 -4.10 24.36
CA PRO A 289 -23.66 -5.16 24.68
C PRO A 289 -25.10 -4.85 24.26
N ASP A 290 -25.54 -3.59 24.19
CA ASP A 290 -26.91 -3.19 23.84
C ASP A 290 -27.11 -2.87 22.35
N ALA A 291 -26.03 -2.77 21.57
CA ALA A 291 -26.12 -2.58 20.14
C ALA A 291 -26.53 -3.89 19.44
N PRO A 292 -27.36 -3.82 18.37
CA PRO A 292 -27.62 -4.99 17.54
C PRO A 292 -26.36 -5.39 16.77
N ASN A 293 -26.43 -6.48 16.00
CA ASN A 293 -25.39 -6.77 15.01
C ASN A 293 -25.12 -5.53 14.15
N VAL A 294 -23.85 -5.31 13.81
CA VAL A 294 -23.40 -4.11 13.09
C VAL A 294 -22.78 -4.43 11.75
N ASP A 295 -22.91 -3.49 10.82
CA ASP A 295 -22.09 -3.41 9.61
C ASP A 295 -21.04 -2.31 9.82
N VAL A 296 -19.84 -2.49 9.25
CA VAL A 296 -18.74 -1.53 9.30
C VAL A 296 -18.35 -1.14 7.89
N TYR A 297 -18.26 0.17 7.67
CA TYR A 297 -17.88 0.77 6.41
C TYR A 297 -16.59 1.57 6.56
N VAL A 298 -15.73 1.51 5.55
CA VAL A 298 -14.52 2.33 5.44
C VAL A 298 -14.58 3.06 4.12
N ASP A 299 -14.48 4.39 4.15
CA ASP A 299 -14.58 5.28 2.98
C ASP A 299 -15.87 5.02 2.15
N GLY A 300 -16.93 4.54 2.80
CA GLY A 300 -18.24 4.23 2.20
C GLY A 300 -18.41 2.78 1.72
N ASP A 301 -17.35 1.98 1.68
CA ASP A 301 -17.39 0.56 1.31
C ASP A 301 -17.60 -0.34 2.53
N ALA A 302 -18.53 -1.30 2.46
CA ALA A 302 -18.76 -2.27 3.52
C ALA A 302 -17.56 -3.24 3.63
N VAL A 303 -16.87 -3.23 4.78
CA VAL A 303 -15.72 -4.12 5.04
C VAL A 303 -16.07 -5.29 5.96
N LEU A 304 -17.10 -5.14 6.80
CA LEU A 304 -17.63 -6.17 7.67
C LEU A 304 -19.15 -6.05 7.74
N THR A 305 -19.86 -7.17 7.74
CA THR A 305 -21.32 -7.19 7.79
C THR A 305 -21.85 -8.20 8.78
N ASP A 306 -22.98 -7.90 9.42
CA ASP A 306 -23.70 -8.76 10.37
C ASP A 306 -22.80 -9.25 11.52
N ILE A 307 -21.96 -8.35 12.04
CA ILE A 307 -21.03 -8.66 13.12
C ILE A 307 -21.79 -8.69 14.45
N PRO A 308 -21.90 -9.85 15.13
CA PRO A 308 -22.62 -9.94 16.39
C PRO A 308 -21.78 -9.49 17.59
N PHE A 309 -22.43 -9.22 18.72
CA PHE A 309 -21.75 -8.96 19.99
C PHE A 309 -20.75 -10.08 20.33
N ARG A 310 -19.58 -9.68 20.86
CA ARG A 310 -18.38 -10.51 21.14
C ARG A 310 -17.66 -11.07 19.91
N ALA A 311 -18.09 -10.74 18.69
CA ALA A 311 -17.29 -11.08 17.52
C ALA A 311 -16.01 -10.26 17.49
N LEU A 312 -14.93 -10.91 17.08
CA LEU A 312 -13.65 -10.32 16.75
C LEU A 312 -13.29 -10.82 15.35
N SER A 313 -13.08 -9.90 14.42
CA SER A 313 -12.74 -10.25 13.04
C SER A 313 -11.30 -10.79 12.94
N ASP A 314 -10.94 -11.28 11.76
CA ASP A 314 -9.54 -11.33 11.35
C ASP A 314 -9.03 -9.91 11.05
N TYR A 315 -7.73 -9.75 10.84
CA TYR A 315 -7.18 -8.47 10.38
C TYR A 315 -7.60 -8.19 8.93
N LEU A 316 -8.13 -7.00 8.71
CA LEU A 316 -8.45 -6.44 7.41
C LEU A 316 -7.29 -5.54 6.97
N THR A 317 -6.78 -5.76 5.77
CA THR A 317 -5.81 -4.84 5.17
C THR A 317 -6.54 -3.67 4.54
N ILE A 318 -6.35 -2.48 5.12
CA ILE A 318 -6.90 -1.23 4.59
C ILE A 318 -5.78 -0.22 4.32
N PRO A 319 -6.01 0.81 3.50
CA PRO A 319 -5.00 1.81 3.24
C PRO A 319 -4.68 2.66 4.49
N SER A 320 -3.40 2.91 4.76
CA SER A 320 -3.00 3.89 5.77
C SER A 320 -3.39 5.32 5.37
N GLY A 321 -3.41 6.25 6.32
CA GLY A 321 -3.90 7.62 6.15
C GLY A 321 -5.22 7.86 6.89
N THR A 322 -5.83 9.01 6.62
CA THR A 322 -7.14 9.36 7.17
C THR A 322 -8.23 8.53 6.48
N ARG A 323 -9.05 7.85 7.26
CA ARG A 323 -10.16 6.99 6.78
C ARG A 323 -11.45 7.38 7.47
N THR A 324 -12.51 7.56 6.70
CA THR A 324 -13.86 7.76 7.24
C THR A 324 -14.43 6.38 7.57
N VAL A 325 -14.79 6.16 8.84
CA VAL A 325 -15.38 4.90 9.30
C VAL A 325 -16.80 5.17 9.75
N GLU A 326 -17.71 4.34 9.27
CA GLU A 326 -19.10 4.34 9.68
C GLU A 326 -19.49 2.97 10.24
N ILE A 327 -20.25 2.95 11.34
CA ILE A 327 -20.81 1.75 11.94
C ILE A 327 -22.33 1.92 11.92
N THR A 328 -23.04 0.96 11.34
CA THR A 328 -24.52 0.99 11.24
C THR A 328 -25.12 -0.27 11.85
N ALA A 329 -26.43 -0.25 12.09
CA ALA A 329 -27.16 -1.49 12.34
C ALA A 329 -27.08 -2.41 11.10
N ALA A 330 -26.91 -3.72 11.33
CA ALA A 330 -26.71 -4.69 10.25
C ALA A 330 -27.90 -4.72 9.28
N GLY A 331 -27.61 -4.57 7.99
CA GLY A 331 -28.60 -4.54 6.91
C GLY A 331 -29.46 -3.27 6.86
N ASP A 332 -29.14 -2.25 7.65
CA ASP A 332 -29.83 -0.96 7.66
C ASP A 332 -28.82 0.21 7.67
N PRO A 333 -28.27 0.59 6.50
CA PRO A 333 -27.25 1.62 6.39
C PRO A 333 -27.75 3.03 6.74
N ASP A 334 -29.08 3.25 6.81
CA ASP A 334 -29.65 4.52 7.24
C ASP A 334 -29.63 4.69 8.78
N THR A 335 -29.33 3.62 9.52
CA THR A 335 -29.25 3.59 10.99
C THR A 335 -27.79 3.60 11.44
N SER A 336 -27.14 4.74 11.24
CA SER A 336 -25.76 5.00 11.70
C SER A 336 -25.70 5.18 13.22
N VAL A 337 -24.81 4.43 13.88
CA VAL A 337 -24.53 4.55 15.32
C VAL A 337 -23.22 5.28 15.60
N PHE A 338 -22.33 5.35 14.61
CA PHE A 338 -21.09 6.11 14.66
C PHE A 338 -20.62 6.46 13.25
N GLU A 339 -20.12 7.68 13.06
CA GLU A 339 -19.40 8.11 11.87
C GLU A 339 -18.24 9.02 12.31
N GLY A 340 -17.03 8.76 11.82
CA GLY A 340 -15.87 9.57 12.16
C GLY A 340 -14.60 9.20 11.39
N ASP A 341 -13.64 10.13 11.40
CA ASP A 341 -12.36 9.98 10.74
C ASP A 341 -11.29 9.39 11.69
N PHE A 342 -10.50 8.45 11.18
CA PHE A 342 -9.37 7.86 11.88
C PHE A 342 -8.08 8.06 11.08
N ASP A 343 -7.03 8.55 11.73
CA ASP A 343 -5.68 8.64 11.14
C ASP A 343 -4.91 7.34 11.42
N LEU A 344 -4.80 6.48 10.41
CA LEU A 344 -4.13 5.18 10.53
C LEU A 344 -2.71 5.26 9.99
N ALA A 345 -1.71 4.96 10.82
CA ALA A 345 -0.35 4.70 10.34
C ALA A 345 -0.26 3.28 9.74
N ALA A 346 0.83 2.99 9.03
CA ALA A 346 1.15 1.63 8.58
C ALA A 346 1.55 0.75 9.77
N ALA A 347 0.53 0.20 10.46
CA ALA A 347 0.66 -0.59 11.68
C ALA A 347 -0.56 -1.52 11.83
N ASP A 348 -0.48 -2.39 12.84
CA ASP A 348 -1.58 -3.28 13.23
C ASP A 348 -2.45 -2.58 14.30
N TYR A 349 -3.77 -2.68 14.18
CA TYR A 349 -4.72 -2.10 15.10
C TYR A 349 -5.81 -3.09 15.47
N THR A 350 -6.27 -3.01 16.72
CA THR A 350 -7.56 -3.52 17.16
C THR A 350 -8.49 -2.34 17.44
N VAL A 351 -9.63 -2.30 16.75
CA VAL A 351 -10.70 -1.32 16.96
C VAL A 351 -11.87 -2.01 17.65
N ALA A 352 -12.08 -1.68 18.92
CA ALA A 352 -13.15 -2.25 19.74
C ALA A 352 -14.33 -1.27 19.83
N ALA A 353 -15.50 -1.61 19.26
CA ALA A 353 -16.72 -0.86 19.51
C ALA A 353 -17.19 -1.17 20.95
N ILE A 354 -17.12 -0.20 21.85
CA ILE A 354 -17.44 -0.34 23.28
C ILE A 354 -18.53 0.64 23.70
N GLY A 355 -19.08 0.46 24.90
CA GLY A 355 -20.12 1.33 25.45
C GLY A 355 -21.52 0.90 25.02
N GLU A 356 -22.47 1.81 25.14
CA GLU A 356 -23.90 1.56 25.04
C GLU A 356 -24.56 2.62 24.14
N LEU A 357 -25.59 2.22 23.40
CA LEU A 357 -26.42 3.13 22.61
C LEU A 357 -27.41 3.92 23.49
N GLU A 358 -27.93 3.29 24.55
CA GLU A 358 -28.95 3.89 25.44
C GLU A 358 -28.51 3.97 26.92
N GLY A 359 -27.20 3.89 27.21
CA GLY A 359 -26.63 3.85 28.57
C GLY A 359 -25.80 5.08 29.00
N ASP A 360 -25.15 4.95 30.17
CA ASP A 360 -24.29 6.01 30.74
C ASP A 360 -22.89 6.03 30.08
N ALA A 361 -22.43 4.87 29.58
CA ALA A 361 -21.17 4.75 28.86
C ALA A 361 -21.42 4.87 27.35
N GLU A 362 -21.24 6.06 26.77
CA GLU A 362 -21.51 6.31 25.34
C GLU A 362 -20.78 5.34 24.39
N PHE A 363 -21.54 4.78 23.43
CA PHE A 363 -21.01 3.99 22.32
C PHE A 363 -19.89 4.71 21.58
N ARG A 364 -18.74 4.06 21.42
CA ARG A 364 -17.61 4.57 20.64
C ARG A 364 -16.64 3.48 20.20
N PRO A 365 -15.93 3.66 19.09
CA PRO A 365 -14.74 2.86 18.78
C PRO A 365 -13.57 3.24 19.68
N LEU A 366 -12.98 2.24 20.35
CA LEU A 366 -11.69 2.32 21.04
C LEU A 366 -10.61 1.78 20.10
N VAL A 367 -9.78 2.67 19.57
CA VAL A 367 -8.67 2.32 18.67
C VAL A 367 -7.42 2.01 19.48
N LEU A 368 -6.87 0.82 19.28
CA LEU A 368 -5.69 0.33 19.96
C LEU A 368 -4.64 -0.08 18.92
N GLU A 369 -3.46 0.52 18.97
CA GLU A 369 -2.30 0.03 18.21
C GLU A 369 -1.81 -1.27 18.85
N ASP A 370 -1.60 -2.29 18.03
CA ASP A 370 -1.24 -3.63 18.47
C ASP A 370 0.28 -3.79 18.50
N ASP A 371 0.81 -4.11 19.69
CA ASP A 371 2.21 -4.49 19.83
C ASP A 371 2.33 -6.01 19.62
N THR A 372 2.69 -6.41 18.41
CA THR A 372 2.97 -7.79 17.98
C THR A 372 4.48 -8.04 17.90
N SER A 373 5.28 -7.46 18.81
CA SER A 373 6.70 -7.84 18.97
C SER A 373 6.88 -9.11 19.81
N ASP A 374 7.90 -9.93 19.55
CA ASP A 374 8.19 -11.10 20.39
C ASP A 374 8.50 -10.69 21.85
N PRO A 375 7.73 -11.15 22.85
CA PRO A 375 8.01 -10.84 24.25
C PRO A 375 9.30 -11.51 24.78
N GLY A 376 9.80 -12.55 24.09
CA GLY A 376 11.03 -13.25 24.41
C GLY A 376 10.98 -14.07 25.70
N ASP A 377 12.07 -14.80 25.96
CA ASP A 377 12.31 -15.56 27.20
C ASP A 377 11.21 -16.55 27.61
N GLY A 378 10.37 -17.03 26.67
CA GLY A 378 9.26 -17.93 26.97
C GLY A 378 8.10 -17.26 27.71
N GLN A 379 8.07 -15.92 27.76
CA GLN A 379 7.01 -15.13 28.36
C GLN A 379 5.83 -14.97 27.41
N SER A 380 4.66 -14.69 27.98
CA SER A 380 3.47 -14.23 27.26
C SER A 380 3.25 -12.75 27.58
N ARG A 381 3.08 -11.90 26.57
CA ARG A 381 2.57 -10.53 26.77
C ARG A 381 1.06 -10.57 26.70
N VAL A 382 0.39 -9.97 27.68
CA VAL A 382 -1.07 -9.88 27.74
C VAL A 382 -1.44 -8.42 27.85
N ARG A 383 -2.42 -7.97 27.05
CA ARG A 383 -3.09 -6.67 27.18
C ARG A 383 -4.51 -6.92 27.67
N LEU A 384 -4.89 -6.33 28.81
CA LEU A 384 -6.29 -6.22 29.20
C LEU A 384 -6.91 -4.99 28.55
N VAL A 385 -8.10 -5.13 27.99
CA VAL A 385 -8.96 -4.06 27.50
C VAL A 385 -10.25 -4.13 28.30
N HIS A 386 -10.59 -3.07 29.02
CA HIS A 386 -11.85 -3.04 29.76
C HIS A 386 -12.97 -2.42 28.94
N ALA A 387 -13.90 -3.26 28.48
CA ALA A 387 -15.00 -2.89 27.59
C ALA A 387 -16.41 -3.11 28.22
N ALA A 388 -16.49 -3.49 29.49
CA ALA A 388 -17.77 -3.70 30.20
C ALA A 388 -18.28 -2.35 30.74
N PRO A 389 -19.41 -1.83 30.25
CA PRO A 389 -19.83 -0.44 30.51
C PRO A 389 -20.35 -0.16 31.93
N ASP A 390 -20.92 -1.17 32.60
CA ASP A 390 -21.49 -1.04 33.96
C ASP A 390 -20.47 -1.34 35.07
N ALA A 391 -19.32 -1.90 34.69
CA ALA A 391 -18.30 -2.30 35.63
C ALA A 391 -17.45 -1.09 36.08
N PRO A 392 -17.21 -0.93 37.39
CA PRO A 392 -16.19 0.01 37.86
C PRO A 392 -14.80 -0.48 37.47
N ALA A 393 -13.76 0.30 37.80
CA ALA A 393 -12.38 -0.16 37.63
C ALA A 393 -12.16 -1.54 38.27
N VAL A 394 -11.41 -2.39 37.57
CA VAL A 394 -11.18 -3.79 37.97
C VAL A 394 -9.71 -4.07 38.23
N ASP A 395 -9.48 -4.91 39.23
CA ASP A 395 -8.22 -5.59 39.45
C ASP A 395 -8.29 -6.98 38.85
N VAL A 396 -7.18 -7.46 38.29
CA VAL A 396 -7.05 -8.83 37.80
C VAL A 396 -5.92 -9.51 38.55
N THR A 397 -6.25 -10.55 39.31
CA THR A 397 -5.28 -11.29 40.13
C THR A 397 -5.18 -12.76 39.72
N VAL A 398 -4.04 -13.39 39.94
CA VAL A 398 -3.87 -14.84 39.74
C VAL A 398 -4.33 -15.59 40.99
N ASN A 399 -5.39 -16.41 40.90
CA ASN A 399 -5.98 -17.11 42.06
C ASN A 399 -4.96 -17.90 42.89
N ALA A 400 -4.03 -18.57 42.22
CA ALA A 400 -3.06 -19.45 42.87
C ALA A 400 -2.06 -18.70 43.78
N THR A 401 -1.73 -17.44 43.46
CA THR A 401 -0.73 -16.65 44.19
C THR A 401 -1.31 -15.44 44.92
N GLY A 402 -2.45 -14.92 44.46
CA GLY A 402 -3.03 -13.65 44.86
C GLY A 402 -2.29 -12.44 44.30
N ASP A 403 -1.33 -12.62 43.40
CA ASP A 403 -0.60 -11.51 42.79
C ASP A 403 -1.50 -10.80 41.77
N ALA A 404 -1.50 -9.46 41.82
CA ALA A 404 -2.16 -8.63 40.83
C ALA A 404 -1.35 -8.60 39.53
N LEU A 405 -2.01 -8.95 38.43
CA LEU A 405 -1.53 -8.75 37.07
C LEU A 405 -1.85 -7.33 36.60
N TYR A 406 -3.04 -6.83 36.93
CA TYR A 406 -3.50 -5.47 36.65
C TYR A 406 -4.21 -4.90 37.88
N ASP A 407 -4.10 -3.59 38.07
CA ASP A 407 -4.59 -2.83 39.22
C ASP A 407 -5.38 -1.62 38.69
N GLY A 408 -6.67 -1.53 39.04
CA GLY A 408 -7.53 -0.38 38.79
C GLY A 408 -7.77 -0.03 37.33
N VAL A 409 -7.92 -1.02 36.42
CA VAL A 409 -8.17 -0.73 35.00
C VAL A 409 -9.62 -0.28 34.83
N ALA A 410 -9.84 0.97 34.41
CA ALA A 410 -11.19 1.53 34.23
C ALA A 410 -11.77 1.28 32.83
N PHE A 411 -13.09 1.43 32.66
CA PHE A 411 -13.77 1.30 31.37
C PHE A 411 -13.12 2.18 30.28
N GLY A 412 -12.81 1.56 29.15
CA GLY A 412 -12.12 2.18 28.02
C GLY A 412 -10.60 2.30 28.18
N GLU A 413 -10.03 1.87 29.30
CA GLU A 413 -8.59 1.83 29.51
C GLU A 413 -8.01 0.45 29.17
N THR A 414 -6.68 0.42 29.00
CA THR A 414 -5.92 -0.81 28.78
C THR A 414 -4.75 -0.91 29.75
N ALA A 415 -4.34 -2.13 30.06
CA ALA A 415 -3.14 -2.41 30.81
C ALA A 415 -2.38 -3.57 30.16
N THR A 416 -1.05 -3.51 30.18
CA THR A 416 -0.21 -4.54 29.53
C THR A 416 0.80 -5.08 30.53
N GLY A 417 0.90 -6.40 30.59
CA GLY A 417 1.80 -7.13 31.47
C GLY A 417 2.44 -8.31 30.76
N THR A 418 3.43 -8.92 31.40
CA THR A 418 4.07 -10.15 30.94
C THR A 418 4.01 -11.21 32.02
N VAL A 419 3.68 -12.44 31.66
CA VAL A 419 3.62 -13.60 32.55
C VAL A 419 4.38 -14.78 31.96
N GLU A 420 4.73 -15.76 32.79
CA GLU A 420 5.30 -17.02 32.29
C GLU A 420 4.24 -17.83 31.52
N ALA A 421 4.67 -18.71 30.62
CA ALA A 421 3.74 -19.65 29.98
C ALA A 421 3.14 -20.61 31.02
N ASN A 422 1.81 -20.59 31.19
CA ASN A 422 1.12 -21.46 32.13
C ASN A 422 -0.41 -21.47 31.92
N ASP A 423 -1.07 -22.37 32.64
CA ASP A 423 -2.50 -22.30 32.90
C ASP A 423 -2.74 -21.43 34.15
N TYR A 424 -3.58 -20.41 33.99
CA TYR A 424 -3.93 -19.44 35.02
C TYR A 424 -5.43 -19.48 35.28
N THR A 425 -5.83 -19.43 36.55
CA THR A 425 -7.18 -18.99 36.94
C THR A 425 -7.08 -17.52 37.33
N LEU A 426 -7.60 -16.64 36.49
CA LEU A 426 -7.63 -15.19 36.72
C LEU A 426 -8.91 -14.83 37.44
N GLU A 427 -8.79 -14.07 38.53
CA GLU A 427 -9.92 -13.51 39.27
C GLU A 427 -10.06 -12.03 38.92
N VAL A 428 -11.24 -11.64 38.45
CA VAL A 428 -11.64 -10.25 38.28
C VAL A 428 -12.27 -9.77 39.59
N ARG A 429 -11.76 -8.64 40.10
CA ARG A 429 -12.14 -8.08 41.40
C ARG A 429 -12.50 -6.61 41.21
N GLY A 430 -13.36 -6.09 42.11
CA GLY A 430 -13.53 -4.64 42.20
C GLY A 430 -12.27 -3.96 42.71
N ASP A 431 -11.90 -2.83 42.10
CA ASP A 431 -10.69 -2.05 42.42
C ASP A 431 -10.60 -1.67 43.90
N THR A 432 -9.45 -2.00 44.50
CA THR A 432 -9.06 -1.60 45.85
C THR A 432 -7.56 -1.30 45.92
N GLU A 433 -7.14 -0.40 46.82
CA GLU A 433 -5.70 -0.09 47.03
C GLU A 433 -4.81 -1.32 47.34
N SER A 434 -5.39 -2.45 47.72
CA SER A 434 -4.68 -3.70 48.06
C SER A 434 -4.97 -4.86 47.10
N ASN A 435 -5.71 -4.63 46.02
CA ASN A 435 -6.14 -5.66 45.06
C ASN A 435 -6.87 -6.85 45.73
N ASP A 436 -7.59 -6.59 46.83
CA ASP A 436 -8.24 -7.61 47.67
C ASP A 436 -9.77 -7.45 47.74
N GLY A 437 -10.34 -6.72 46.79
CA GLY A 437 -11.78 -6.62 46.57
C GLY A 437 -12.44 -7.97 46.34
N ASP A 438 -13.77 -8.00 46.47
CA ASP A 438 -14.56 -9.21 46.25
C ASP A 438 -14.36 -9.71 44.80
N VAL A 439 -14.18 -11.04 44.66
CA VAL A 439 -14.13 -11.68 43.34
C VAL A 439 -15.52 -11.63 42.74
N VAL A 440 -15.63 -11.02 41.57
CA VAL A 440 -16.89 -10.90 40.85
C VAL A 440 -17.01 -11.89 39.70
N ALA A 441 -15.88 -12.33 39.15
CA ALA A 441 -15.79 -13.41 38.17
C ALA A 441 -14.40 -14.07 38.20
N ASP A 442 -14.32 -15.31 37.71
CA ASP A 442 -13.06 -16.02 37.51
C ASP A 442 -13.04 -16.75 36.16
N TYR A 443 -11.85 -16.81 35.54
CA TYR A 443 -11.65 -17.36 34.21
C TYR A 443 -10.36 -18.19 34.15
N ASP A 444 -10.46 -19.40 33.61
CA ASP A 444 -9.30 -20.22 33.29
C ASP A 444 -8.74 -19.84 31.91
N VAL A 445 -7.47 -19.48 31.85
CA VAL A 445 -6.76 -19.10 30.62
C VAL A 445 -5.44 -19.87 30.49
N SER A 446 -5.14 -20.34 29.27
CA SER A 446 -3.87 -21.00 28.95
C SER A 446 -3.04 -20.06 28.08
N LEU A 447 -1.84 -19.71 28.55
CA LEU A 447 -0.94 -18.78 27.87
C LEU A 447 0.33 -19.52 27.42
N ASP A 448 0.60 -19.49 26.13
CA ASP A 448 1.79 -20.07 25.52
C ASP A 448 2.99 -19.11 25.64
N GLY A 449 4.19 -19.68 25.72
CA GLY A 449 5.42 -18.88 25.69
C GLY A 449 5.65 -18.26 24.32
N ASN A 450 6.32 -17.11 24.29
CA ASN A 450 6.57 -16.33 23.06
C ASN A 450 5.27 -16.03 22.31
N ALA A 451 4.26 -15.55 23.01
CA ALA A 451 2.97 -15.21 22.44
C ALA A 451 2.44 -13.90 23.00
N VAL A 452 1.65 -13.21 22.17
CA VAL A 452 0.97 -11.97 22.52
C VAL A 452 -0.53 -12.24 22.57
N TYR A 453 -1.20 -11.74 23.59
CA TYR A 453 -2.63 -11.89 23.79
C TYR A 453 -3.30 -10.55 24.12
N THR A 454 -4.54 -10.39 23.69
CA THR A 454 -5.44 -9.35 24.19
C THR A 454 -6.65 -10.01 24.85
N ALA A 455 -6.93 -9.63 26.09
CA ALA A 455 -8.09 -10.04 26.85
C ALA A 455 -9.08 -8.88 26.95
N PHE A 456 -10.31 -9.09 26.48
CA PHE A 456 -11.39 -8.10 26.53
C PHE A 456 -12.34 -8.47 27.66
N ALA A 457 -12.48 -7.59 28.66
CA ALA A 457 -13.53 -7.69 29.66
C ALA A 457 -14.81 -7.06 29.10
N VAL A 458 -15.80 -7.88 28.75
CA VAL A 458 -17.00 -7.48 27.97
C VAL A 458 -18.29 -7.89 28.68
N GLY A 459 -19.43 -7.35 28.24
CA GLY A 459 -20.75 -7.65 28.83
C GLY A 459 -21.02 -6.80 30.07
N TYR A 460 -22.00 -7.21 30.86
CA TYR A 460 -22.42 -6.51 32.08
C TYR A 460 -22.08 -7.30 33.33
N LEU A 461 -21.59 -6.60 34.36
CA LEU A 461 -21.41 -7.15 35.70
C LEU A 461 -22.76 -7.46 36.38
N SER A 462 -23.79 -6.67 36.10
CA SER A 462 -25.15 -6.80 36.65
C SER A 462 -26.21 -6.89 35.54
N PRO A 463 -26.21 -7.93 34.68
CA PRO A 463 -27.06 -7.99 33.48
C PRO A 463 -28.57 -7.99 33.77
N ASP A 464 -28.99 -8.43 34.95
CA ASP A 464 -30.41 -8.43 35.37
C ASP A 464 -31.01 -7.01 35.51
N ASP A 465 -30.16 -5.98 35.66
CA ASP A 465 -30.56 -4.58 35.80
C ASP A 465 -30.55 -3.81 34.46
N GLU A 466 -30.11 -4.45 33.37
CA GLU A 466 -29.88 -3.82 32.06
C GLU A 466 -30.94 -4.16 31.01
N ALA A 467 -30.88 -3.45 29.88
CA ALA A 467 -31.84 -3.63 28.77
C ALA A 467 -31.72 -5.00 28.07
N VAL A 468 -30.54 -5.63 28.14
CA VAL A 468 -30.23 -6.92 27.54
C VAL A 468 -29.42 -7.79 28.52
N ASP A 469 -29.65 -9.10 28.46
CA ASP A 469 -29.03 -10.09 29.36
C ASP A 469 -27.70 -10.61 28.80
N GLU A 470 -26.67 -9.75 28.82
CA GLU A 470 -25.33 -10.05 28.35
C GLU A 470 -24.34 -10.11 29.52
N PRO A 471 -24.09 -11.29 30.12
CA PRO A 471 -23.27 -11.40 31.33
C PRO A 471 -21.78 -11.14 31.06
N PHE A 472 -21.10 -10.63 32.09
CA PHE A 472 -19.67 -10.35 32.09
C PHE A 472 -18.84 -11.56 31.64
N ASP A 473 -17.86 -11.31 30.78
CA ASP A 473 -17.00 -12.33 30.19
C ASP A 473 -15.59 -11.79 29.94
N LEU A 474 -14.60 -12.69 29.90
CA LEU A 474 -13.22 -12.39 29.56
C LEU A 474 -12.84 -13.11 28.27
N GLN A 475 -12.96 -12.40 27.15
CA GLN A 475 -12.63 -12.93 25.83
C GLN A 475 -11.15 -12.77 25.55
N VAL A 476 -10.42 -13.87 25.41
CA VAL A 476 -8.97 -13.86 25.13
C VAL A 476 -8.70 -14.17 23.66
N ALA A 477 -8.06 -13.24 22.97
CA ALA A 477 -7.55 -13.41 21.61
C ALA A 477 -6.02 -13.57 21.63
N ARG A 478 -5.50 -14.47 20.80
CA ARG A 478 -4.05 -14.57 20.54
C ARG A 478 -3.71 -13.68 19.34
N ASP A 479 -2.84 -12.71 19.57
CA ASP A 479 -2.47 -11.70 18.58
C ASP A 479 -1.26 -12.16 17.76
N ALA A 480 -0.29 -12.85 18.39
CA ALA A 480 0.89 -13.35 17.73
C ALA A 480 1.52 -14.57 18.44
N ALA A 481 2.35 -15.30 17.70
CA ALA A 481 3.13 -16.46 18.16
C ALA A 481 4.46 -16.54 17.40
N TYR A 482 5.56 -16.93 18.06
CA TYR A 482 6.90 -17.02 17.46
C TYR A 482 7.59 -18.38 17.65
#